data_AF-A0A250XP16-F1
#
_entry.id   AF-A0A250XP16-F1
#
_cell.length_a   1.000
_cell.length_b   1.000
_cell.length_c   1.000
_cell.angle_alpha   90.00
_cell.angle_beta   90.00
_cell.angle_gamma   90.00
#
_symmetry.space_group_name_H-M   'P 1'
#
loop_
_entity.id
_entity.type
_entity.pdbx_description
1 polymer ?
#
loop_
_entity_poly.entity_id
_entity_poly.type
_entity_poly.pdbx_seq_one_letter_code
_entity_poly.pdbx_strand_id
1 'polypeptide(L)'
;PPSSPPADPAHPHPGGPHVLERSSASPRRLRPPGRAIRSEAGLGRAGRRPTGSFSGKDGVQYVRTVRASDDPALFRLAFNVLREAAANKRDDDPLFESVTAAAVNAAIRSVLPGASSRTLRTLRACETFRSTLRALRPVLDRGGRAVALLALRLANVRVAALLNHKRLSRNGGDDGRPPIDLRVVERRLSTLVDNLAANGNDVVKTIAFALRHDVELPARLSLGTSKANYIDPRIAREFIHST
;
A
#
# COMPACT_ATOMS: atom_id res chain seq x y z
N PRO A 1 -11.87 -67.29 35.78
CA PRO A 1 -10.58 -66.54 35.69
C PRO A 1 -9.43 -67.52 35.38
N PRO A 2 -8.25 -67.06 34.95
CA PRO A 2 -7.88 -65.79 34.27
C PRO A 2 -7.74 -66.08 32.73
N SER A 3 -7.07 -65.36 31.82
CA SER A 3 -6.70 -63.94 31.61
C SER A 3 -6.24 -63.76 30.15
N SER A 4 -6.63 -62.66 29.48
CA SER A 4 -5.94 -62.13 28.29
C SER A 4 -5.88 -60.59 28.37
N PRO A 5 -4.78 -59.95 27.92
CA PRO A 5 -4.55 -58.50 28.12
C PRO A 5 -5.33 -57.61 27.13
N PRO A 6 -5.52 -56.31 27.45
CA PRO A 6 -6.28 -55.38 26.62
C PRO A 6 -5.51 -54.90 25.37
N ALA A 7 -6.24 -54.57 24.31
CA ALA A 7 -5.73 -53.93 23.11
C ALA A 7 -5.78 -52.39 23.20
N ASP A 8 -4.83 -51.71 22.57
CA ASP A 8 -4.77 -50.25 22.50
C ASP A 8 -5.95 -49.62 21.73
N PRO A 9 -6.43 -48.43 22.13
CA PRO A 9 -7.50 -47.73 21.43
C PRO A 9 -7.04 -47.10 20.12
N ALA A 10 -7.89 -47.21 19.09
CA ALA A 10 -7.57 -46.80 17.72
C ALA A 10 -7.33 -45.29 17.54
N HIS A 11 -6.40 -44.97 16.63
CA HIS A 11 -6.24 -43.61 16.09
C HIS A 11 -7.48 -43.14 15.33
N PRO A 12 -8.05 -41.95 15.62
CA PRO A 12 -9.05 -41.35 14.75
C PRO A 12 -8.39 -40.72 13.51
N HIS A 13 -8.93 -41.03 12.33
CA HIS A 13 -8.49 -40.43 11.06
C HIS A 13 -8.69 -38.90 11.04
N PRO A 14 -7.79 -38.13 10.39
CA PRO A 14 -8.02 -36.70 10.17
C PRO A 14 -9.18 -36.49 9.19
N GLY A 15 -10.19 -35.75 9.62
CA GLY A 15 -11.37 -35.41 8.82
C GLY A 15 -11.06 -34.59 7.57
N GLY A 16 -11.95 -34.69 6.58
CA GLY A 16 -11.85 -34.01 5.28
C GLY A 16 -11.94 -32.47 5.34
N PRO A 17 -11.84 -31.81 4.19
CA PRO A 17 -11.70 -30.35 4.13
C PRO A 17 -12.94 -29.62 4.68
N HIS A 18 -12.73 -28.74 5.66
CA HIS A 18 -13.75 -27.82 6.14
C HIS A 18 -14.24 -26.91 5.02
N VAL A 19 -15.45 -27.18 4.55
CA VAL A 19 -16.22 -26.25 3.71
C VAL A 19 -16.60 -25.05 4.58
N LEU A 20 -15.94 -23.91 4.36
CA LEU A 20 -16.40 -22.65 4.94
C LEU A 20 -17.76 -22.28 4.33
N GLU A 21 -18.83 -22.36 5.13
CA GLU A 21 -20.13 -21.83 4.75
C GLU A 21 -20.02 -20.35 4.39
N ARG A 22 -20.56 -20.01 3.22
CA ARG A 22 -20.66 -18.61 2.77
C ARG A 22 -21.88 -17.98 3.42
N SER A 23 -21.67 -17.32 4.56
CA SER A 23 -22.71 -16.48 5.19
C SER A 23 -23.23 -15.46 4.18
N SER A 24 -24.47 -15.64 3.73
CA SER A 24 -25.15 -14.82 2.75
C SER A 24 -25.70 -13.55 3.40
N ALA A 25 -24.82 -12.62 3.75
CA ALA A 25 -25.21 -11.29 4.19
C ALA A 25 -25.72 -10.47 2.99
N SER A 26 -27.04 -10.22 2.94
CA SER A 26 -27.67 -9.35 1.94
C SER A 26 -26.96 -7.99 1.85
N PRO A 27 -26.83 -7.39 0.65
CA PRO A 27 -26.12 -6.14 0.48
C PRO A 27 -26.87 -4.98 1.17
N ARG A 28 -26.45 -4.65 2.40
CA ARG A 28 -26.84 -3.40 3.05
C ARG A 28 -26.42 -2.25 2.13
N ARG A 29 -27.40 -1.52 1.58
CA ARG A 29 -27.15 -0.31 0.77
C ARG A 29 -26.26 0.63 1.57
N LEU A 30 -25.02 0.81 1.11
CA LEU A 30 -24.10 1.78 1.67
C LEU A 30 -24.69 3.17 1.47
N ARG A 31 -25.01 3.89 2.56
CA ARG A 31 -25.32 5.31 2.48
C ARG A 31 -24.06 6.03 1.96
N PRO A 32 -24.15 6.85 0.91
CA PRO A 32 -22.99 7.60 0.42
C PRO A 32 -22.61 8.69 1.44
N PRO A 33 -21.37 8.73 1.94
CA PRO A 33 -20.88 9.90 2.66
C PRO A 33 -20.55 10.98 1.62
N GLY A 34 -21.31 12.08 1.63
CA GLY A 34 -21.10 13.20 0.71
C GLY A 34 -19.66 13.71 0.77
N ARG A 35 -19.01 13.79 -0.39
CA ARG A 35 -17.74 14.48 -0.55
C ARG A 35 -17.69 15.19 -1.89
N ALA A 36 -17.96 16.50 -1.81
CA ALA A 36 -17.75 17.43 -2.90
C ALA A 36 -16.35 17.27 -3.52
N ILE A 37 -16.32 17.05 -4.83
CA ILE A 37 -15.22 17.56 -5.63
C ILE A 37 -15.41 19.07 -5.62
N ARG A 38 -14.82 19.77 -4.63
CA ARG A 38 -14.95 21.23 -4.54
C ARG A 38 -14.40 21.89 -5.80
N SER A 39 -15.29 22.21 -6.73
CA SER A 39 -15.10 23.25 -7.73
C SER A 39 -15.24 24.61 -7.05
N GLU A 40 -14.31 24.93 -6.14
CA GLU A 40 -14.11 26.32 -5.73
C GLU A 40 -13.61 27.08 -6.96
N ALA A 41 -14.54 27.75 -7.65
CA ALA A 41 -14.29 28.68 -8.73
C ALA A 41 -13.32 29.76 -8.21
N GLY A 42 -12.06 29.66 -8.63
CA GLY A 42 -10.95 30.37 -8.00
C GLY A 42 -9.67 30.30 -8.82
N LEU A 43 -9.79 30.44 -10.14
CA LEU A 43 -8.66 30.63 -11.04
C LEU A 43 -8.07 32.04 -10.81
N GLY A 44 -6.77 32.15 -10.51
CA GLY A 44 -6.07 33.45 -10.58
C GLY A 44 -5.02 33.76 -9.51
N ARG A 45 -4.83 32.95 -8.45
CA ARG A 45 -3.72 33.15 -7.48
C ARG A 45 -2.97 31.86 -7.16
N ALA A 46 -1.67 32.01 -6.92
CA ALA A 46 -0.72 30.90 -6.84
C ALA A 46 -1.02 29.86 -5.74
N GLY A 47 -0.79 28.58 -6.04
CA GLY A 47 -0.40 27.59 -5.03
C GLY A 47 -1.33 26.40 -4.76
N ARG A 48 -2.61 26.41 -5.19
CA ARG A 48 -3.52 25.26 -4.94
C ARG A 48 -3.28 24.12 -5.93
N ARG A 49 -3.03 22.90 -5.40
CA ARG A 49 -2.68 21.69 -6.17
C ARG A 49 -3.87 20.72 -6.22
N PRO A 50 -4.19 20.10 -7.37
CA PRO A 50 -5.30 19.15 -7.46
C PRO A 50 -5.16 18.01 -6.44
N THR A 51 -6.22 17.81 -5.64
CA THR A 51 -6.23 16.88 -4.52
C THR A 51 -7.49 16.03 -4.56
N GLY A 52 -7.34 14.73 -4.81
CA GLY A 52 -8.43 13.76 -4.74
C GLY A 52 -8.65 13.28 -3.31
N SER A 53 -9.90 13.14 -2.88
CA SER A 53 -10.26 12.92 -1.47
C SER A 53 -11.53 12.09 -1.35
N PHE A 54 -11.45 10.79 -1.04
CA PHE A 54 -12.61 9.88 -0.97
C PHE A 54 -12.46 8.76 0.07
N SER A 55 -13.58 8.18 0.49
CA SER A 55 -13.62 6.99 1.35
C SER A 55 -13.35 5.73 0.51
N GLY A 56 -12.29 4.99 0.83
CA GLY A 56 -11.95 3.71 0.19
C GLY A 56 -12.62 2.51 0.87
N LYS A 57 -12.06 1.32 0.61
CA LYS A 57 -12.45 0.07 1.29
C LYS A 57 -12.38 0.25 2.82
N ASP A 58 -13.31 -0.37 3.53
CA ASP A 58 -13.38 -0.39 5.00
C ASP A 58 -13.45 1.02 5.64
N GLY A 59 -13.90 2.03 4.88
CA GLY A 59 -14.01 3.43 5.33
C GLY A 59 -12.68 4.19 5.37
N VAL A 60 -11.57 3.59 4.93
CA VAL A 60 -10.23 4.21 4.96
C VAL A 60 -10.18 5.43 4.05
N GLN A 61 -9.87 6.60 4.59
CA GLN A 61 -9.76 7.81 3.76
C GLN A 61 -8.53 7.75 2.86
N TYR A 62 -8.76 7.91 1.57
CA TYR A 62 -7.73 8.16 0.56
C TYR A 62 -7.72 9.65 0.24
N VAL A 63 -6.59 10.30 0.52
CA VAL A 63 -6.35 11.70 0.14
C VAL A 63 -4.99 11.77 -0.53
N ARG A 64 -4.94 12.26 -1.78
CA ARG A 64 -3.70 12.44 -2.52
C ARG A 64 -3.74 13.72 -3.33
N THR A 65 -2.69 14.53 -3.13
CA THR A 65 -2.38 15.67 -3.98
C THR A 65 -1.46 15.21 -5.12
N VAL A 66 -1.89 15.39 -6.36
CA VAL A 66 -1.08 15.12 -7.56
C VAL A 66 -0.36 16.42 -7.93
N ARG A 67 0.89 16.34 -8.39
CA ARG A 67 1.67 17.52 -8.81
C ARG A 67 2.09 17.39 -10.27
N ALA A 68 2.05 18.49 -11.00
CA ALA A 68 2.45 18.55 -12.41
C ALA A 68 3.92 18.17 -12.66
N SER A 69 4.78 18.19 -11.63
CA SER A 69 6.22 17.90 -11.75
C SER A 69 6.56 16.45 -12.10
N ASP A 70 5.62 15.51 -11.91
CA ASP A 70 5.91 14.08 -11.98
C ASP A 70 5.77 13.56 -13.41
N ASP A 71 4.77 14.07 -14.13
CA ASP A 71 4.63 13.99 -15.58
C ASP A 71 3.73 15.18 -16.00
N PRO A 72 4.29 16.28 -16.56
CA PRO A 72 3.51 17.45 -16.91
C PRO A 72 2.48 17.20 -18.01
N ALA A 73 2.72 16.25 -18.92
CA ALA A 73 1.84 15.96 -20.04
C ALA A 73 0.65 15.11 -19.58
N LEU A 74 0.92 14.01 -18.88
CA LEU A 74 -0.10 13.14 -18.29
C LEU A 74 -0.93 13.89 -17.25
N PHE A 75 -0.31 14.78 -16.46
CA PHE A 75 -1.03 15.63 -15.51
C PHE A 75 -2.04 16.55 -16.19
N ARG A 76 -1.65 17.24 -17.28
CA ARG A 76 -2.58 18.10 -18.05
C ARG A 76 -3.72 17.28 -18.66
N LEU A 77 -3.40 16.14 -19.28
CA LEU A 77 -4.41 15.25 -19.87
C LEU A 77 -5.40 14.76 -18.82
N ALA A 78 -4.92 14.20 -17.71
CA ALA A 78 -5.76 13.70 -16.63
C ALA A 78 -6.60 14.81 -15.98
N PHE A 79 -6.02 16.01 -15.80
CA PHE A 79 -6.76 17.15 -15.26
C PHE A 79 -7.90 17.60 -16.19
N ASN A 80 -7.66 17.68 -17.50
CA ASN A 80 -8.69 18.04 -18.48
C ASN A 80 -9.82 17.01 -18.51
N VAL A 81 -9.47 15.71 -18.60
CA VAL A 81 -10.45 14.60 -18.57
C VAL A 81 -11.28 14.61 -17.28
N LEU A 82 -10.66 14.86 -16.12
CA LEU A 82 -11.38 14.95 -14.84
C LEU A 82 -12.29 16.19 -14.77
N ARG A 83 -11.86 17.33 -15.31
CA ARG A 83 -12.65 18.56 -15.38
C ARG A 83 -13.86 18.41 -16.31
N GLU A 84 -13.68 17.75 -17.45
CA GLU A 84 -14.75 17.45 -18.40
C GLU A 84 -15.71 16.40 -17.86
N ALA A 85 -15.20 15.32 -17.24
CA ALA A 85 -16.03 14.30 -16.60
C ALA A 85 -16.85 14.82 -15.41
N ALA A 86 -16.42 15.91 -14.77
CA ALA A 86 -17.14 16.59 -13.69
C ALA A 86 -18.02 17.76 -14.19
N ALA A 87 -17.96 18.12 -15.48
CA ALA A 87 -18.75 19.23 -16.02
C ALA A 87 -20.25 18.88 -15.98
N ASN A 88 -21.06 19.84 -15.53
CA ASN A 88 -22.53 19.72 -15.40
C ASN A 88 -23.00 18.59 -14.46
N LYS A 89 -22.12 18.08 -13.57
CA LYS A 89 -22.47 17.09 -12.55
C LYS A 89 -22.65 17.72 -11.17
N ARG A 90 -23.51 17.11 -10.36
CA ARG A 90 -23.67 17.40 -8.94
C ARG A 90 -22.62 16.66 -8.11
N ASP A 91 -22.45 17.08 -6.86
CA ASP A 91 -21.53 16.45 -5.89
C ASP A 91 -21.86 14.97 -5.59
N ASP A 92 -23.11 14.54 -5.81
CA ASP A 92 -23.60 13.18 -5.62
C ASP A 92 -23.57 12.30 -6.89
N ASP A 93 -23.29 12.87 -8.06
CA ASP A 93 -23.28 12.15 -9.33
C ASP A 93 -21.99 11.32 -9.53
N PRO A 94 -22.07 10.14 -10.18
CA PRO A 94 -20.89 9.33 -10.48
C PRO A 94 -19.98 10.05 -11.49
N LEU A 95 -18.72 10.28 -11.12
CA LEU A 95 -17.75 10.96 -11.98
C LEU A 95 -17.54 10.25 -13.33
N PHE A 96 -17.54 8.91 -13.34
CA PHE A 96 -17.41 8.09 -14.55
C PHE A 96 -18.60 7.15 -14.72
N GLU A 97 -19.60 7.54 -15.51
CA GLU A 97 -20.82 6.73 -15.74
C GLU A 97 -20.55 5.51 -16.63
N SER A 98 -19.77 5.68 -17.69
CA SER A 98 -19.48 4.65 -18.69
C SER A 98 -18.32 3.71 -18.32
N VAL A 99 -17.55 4.03 -17.28
CA VAL A 99 -16.32 3.30 -16.92
C VAL A 99 -16.58 2.26 -15.85
N THR A 100 -16.82 1.02 -16.28
CA THR A 100 -16.99 -0.11 -15.36
C THR A 100 -15.67 -0.79 -15.00
N ALA A 101 -15.63 -1.48 -13.86
CA ALA A 101 -14.48 -2.30 -13.48
C ALA A 101 -14.18 -3.42 -14.50
N ALA A 102 -15.19 -3.91 -15.21
CA ALA A 102 -15.02 -4.88 -16.30
C ALA A 102 -14.30 -4.25 -17.51
N ALA A 103 -14.74 -3.06 -17.95
CA ALA A 103 -14.11 -2.31 -19.04
C ALA A 103 -12.65 -1.95 -18.75
N VAL A 104 -12.36 -1.46 -17.53
CA VAL A 104 -10.98 -1.16 -17.10
C VAL A 104 -10.09 -2.40 -17.15
N ASN A 105 -10.57 -3.55 -16.66
CA ASN A 105 -9.79 -4.78 -16.72
C ASN A 105 -9.68 -5.36 -18.14
N ALA A 106 -10.64 -5.10 -19.03
CA ALA A 106 -10.51 -5.46 -20.45
C ALA A 106 -9.41 -4.64 -21.13
N ALA A 107 -9.37 -3.32 -20.92
CA ALA A 107 -8.31 -2.44 -21.42
C ALA A 107 -6.92 -2.76 -20.85
N ILE A 108 -6.84 -3.20 -19.58
CA ILE A 108 -5.58 -3.72 -19.00
C ILE A 108 -5.14 -5.00 -19.73
N ARG A 109 -6.07 -5.93 -20.01
CA ARG A 109 -5.75 -7.21 -20.67
C ARG A 109 -5.40 -7.09 -22.14
N SER A 110 -5.92 -6.09 -22.86
CA SER A 110 -5.56 -5.86 -24.27
C SER A 110 -4.12 -5.36 -24.42
N VAL A 111 -3.56 -4.72 -23.39
CA VAL A 111 -2.14 -4.31 -23.35
C VAL A 111 -1.25 -5.38 -22.70
N LEU A 112 -1.73 -6.02 -21.63
CA LEU A 112 -1.00 -7.03 -20.88
C LEU A 112 -1.89 -8.27 -20.60
N PRO A 113 -1.81 -9.32 -21.43
CA PRO A 113 -2.58 -10.54 -21.25
C PRO A 113 -2.43 -11.14 -19.85
N GLY A 114 -3.55 -11.63 -19.28
CA GLY A 114 -3.59 -12.16 -17.92
C GLY A 114 -3.52 -11.13 -16.77
N ALA A 115 -3.26 -9.85 -17.05
CA ALA A 115 -3.23 -8.83 -16.01
C ALA A 115 -4.62 -8.33 -15.58
N SER A 116 -4.64 -7.64 -14.45
CA SER A 116 -5.80 -6.99 -13.86
C SER A 116 -5.36 -5.77 -13.04
N SER A 117 -6.32 -4.91 -12.65
CA SER A 117 -6.05 -3.81 -11.72
C SER A 117 -5.45 -4.27 -10.38
N ARG A 118 -5.77 -5.49 -9.93
CA ARG A 118 -5.15 -6.14 -8.76
C ARG A 118 -3.69 -6.51 -9.04
N THR A 119 -3.41 -7.09 -10.20
CA THR A 119 -2.04 -7.45 -10.62
C THR A 119 -1.14 -6.21 -10.67
N LEU A 120 -1.65 -5.08 -11.19
CA LEU A 120 -0.92 -3.81 -11.22
C LEU A 120 -0.59 -3.25 -9.83
N ARG A 121 -1.46 -3.45 -8.82
CA ARG A 121 -1.13 -3.09 -7.42
C ARG A 121 0.04 -3.92 -6.89
N THR A 122 0.06 -5.23 -7.17
CA THR A 122 1.15 -6.13 -6.78
C THR A 122 2.46 -5.82 -7.51
N LEU A 123 2.40 -5.53 -8.81
CA LEU A 123 3.55 -5.11 -9.61
C LEU A 123 4.20 -3.85 -9.01
N ARG A 124 3.43 -2.77 -8.85
CA ARG A 124 3.93 -1.50 -8.27
C ARG A 124 4.46 -1.68 -6.85
N ALA A 125 3.85 -2.55 -6.05
CA ALA A 125 4.34 -2.88 -4.71
C ALA A 125 5.72 -3.58 -4.76
N CYS A 126 5.86 -4.61 -5.59
CA CYS A 126 7.13 -5.33 -5.77
C CYS A 126 8.24 -4.44 -6.38
N GLU A 127 7.92 -3.58 -7.34
CA GLU A 127 8.86 -2.60 -7.92
C GLU A 127 9.33 -1.55 -6.88
N THR A 128 8.40 -1.05 -6.07
CA THR A 128 8.69 -0.09 -4.99
C THR A 128 9.53 -0.75 -3.89
N PHE A 129 9.26 -2.02 -3.58
CA PHE A 129 10.05 -2.80 -2.65
C PHE A 129 11.48 -2.99 -3.19
N ARG A 130 11.64 -3.53 -4.41
CA ARG A 130 12.95 -3.72 -5.08
C ARG A 130 13.75 -2.43 -5.22
N SER A 131 13.14 -1.33 -5.65
CA SER A 131 13.85 -0.05 -5.81
C SER A 131 14.34 0.51 -4.48
N THR A 132 13.56 0.35 -3.40
CA THR A 132 13.96 0.76 -2.05
C THR A 132 15.11 -0.10 -1.50
N LEU A 133 15.03 -1.42 -1.69
CA LEU A 133 16.12 -2.33 -1.29
C LEU A 133 17.42 -2.05 -2.05
N ARG A 134 17.35 -1.76 -3.35
CA ARG A 134 18.51 -1.33 -4.15
C ARG A 134 19.11 0.00 -3.66
N ALA A 135 18.28 0.99 -3.33
CA ALA A 135 18.75 2.27 -2.80
C ALA A 135 19.44 2.14 -1.43
N LEU A 136 18.99 1.19 -0.60
CA LEU A 136 19.60 0.90 0.70
C LEU A 136 20.85 0.02 0.60
N ARG A 137 21.11 -0.61 -0.56
CA ARG A 137 22.18 -1.61 -0.75
C ARG A 137 23.59 -1.15 -0.31
N PRO A 138 24.06 0.07 -0.63
CA PRO A 138 25.41 0.54 -0.24
C PRO A 138 25.65 0.60 1.28
N VAL A 139 24.60 0.52 2.10
CA VAL A 139 24.68 0.51 3.56
C VAL A 139 24.76 -0.91 4.12
N LEU A 140 24.25 -1.88 3.38
CA LEU A 140 23.98 -3.23 3.85
C LEU A 140 25.21 -4.13 3.83
N ASP A 141 26.06 -3.97 2.82
CA ASP A 141 27.34 -4.69 2.68
C ASP A 141 28.28 -4.44 3.89
N ARG A 142 27.96 -3.45 4.74
CA ARG A 142 28.70 -3.09 5.97
C ARG A 142 28.00 -3.51 7.27
N GLY A 143 26.73 -3.94 7.23
CA GLY A 143 25.85 -4.01 8.40
C GLY A 143 25.27 -5.38 8.77
N GLY A 144 25.48 -6.39 7.92
CA GLY A 144 25.01 -7.75 8.14
C GLY A 144 23.49 -7.88 8.36
N ARG A 145 23.09 -8.99 9.00
CA ARG A 145 21.69 -9.41 9.12
C ARG A 145 20.76 -8.38 9.79
N ALA A 146 21.25 -7.59 10.74
CA ALA A 146 20.43 -6.59 11.44
C ALA A 146 20.00 -5.45 10.52
N VAL A 147 20.93 -4.93 9.71
CA VAL A 147 20.62 -3.87 8.72
C VAL A 147 19.74 -4.42 7.60
N ALA A 148 19.92 -5.69 7.19
CA ALA A 148 19.03 -6.34 6.21
C ALA A 148 17.56 -6.39 6.66
N LEU A 149 17.30 -6.76 7.93
CA LEU A 149 15.95 -6.76 8.49
C LEU A 149 15.34 -5.35 8.54
N LEU A 150 16.13 -4.35 8.91
CA LEU A 150 15.73 -2.94 8.91
C LEU A 150 15.40 -2.43 7.49
N ALA A 151 16.22 -2.77 6.48
CA ALA A 151 15.97 -2.39 5.10
C ALA A 151 14.68 -3.01 4.53
N LEU A 152 14.43 -4.29 4.83
CA LEU A 152 13.17 -4.97 4.48
C LEU A 152 11.95 -4.32 5.14
N ARG A 153 12.10 -3.86 6.39
CA ARG A 153 11.05 -3.13 7.12
C ARG A 153 10.77 -1.76 6.49
N LEU A 154 11.81 -0.96 6.23
CA LEU A 154 11.69 0.36 5.58
C LEU A 154 11.09 0.26 4.17
N ALA A 155 11.49 -0.74 3.38
CA ALA A 155 10.91 -1.02 2.08
C ALA A 155 9.41 -1.36 2.17
N ASN A 156 9.01 -2.15 3.17
CA ASN A 156 7.59 -2.45 3.42
C ASN A 156 6.80 -1.22 3.88
N VAL A 157 7.40 -0.31 4.67
CA VAL A 157 6.79 0.98 5.05
C VAL A 157 6.46 1.82 3.82
N ARG A 158 7.40 1.94 2.86
CA ARG A 158 7.15 2.66 1.60
C ARG A 158 6.03 2.00 0.78
N VAL A 159 5.98 0.67 0.71
CA VAL A 159 4.90 -0.07 0.02
C VAL A 159 3.55 0.13 0.71
N ALA A 160 3.48 0.07 2.04
CA ALA A 160 2.25 0.27 2.79
C ALA A 160 1.71 1.71 2.61
N ALA A 161 2.58 2.72 2.63
CA ALA A 161 2.22 4.10 2.34
C ALA A 161 1.78 4.30 0.87
N LEU A 162 2.42 3.62 -0.08
CA LEU A 162 2.06 3.67 -1.50
C LEU A 162 0.63 3.15 -1.73
N LEU A 163 0.32 2.01 -1.12
CA LEU A 163 -0.97 1.32 -1.28
C LEU A 163 -2.10 1.86 -0.39
N ASN A 164 -1.82 2.89 0.42
CA ASN A 164 -2.70 3.48 1.45
C ASN A 164 -3.17 2.45 2.50
N HIS A 165 -2.30 1.52 2.91
CA HIS A 165 -2.56 0.58 3.99
C HIS A 165 -2.41 1.27 5.34
N LYS A 166 -3.34 2.18 5.67
CA LYS A 166 -3.41 2.79 7.00
C LYS A 166 -3.79 1.74 8.06
N ARG A 167 -3.35 1.96 9.30
CA ARG A 167 -3.85 1.20 10.44
C ARG A 167 -5.21 1.77 10.85
N LEU A 168 -6.22 0.93 10.95
CA LEU A 168 -7.56 1.36 11.40
C LEU A 168 -7.55 1.76 12.87
N SER A 169 -8.50 2.61 13.26
CA SER A 169 -8.82 2.87 14.67
C SER A 169 -9.39 1.60 15.34
N ARG A 170 -9.39 1.56 16.68
CA ARG A 170 -10.05 0.49 17.46
C ARG A 170 -11.54 0.32 17.11
N ASN A 171 -12.19 1.38 16.66
CA ASN A 171 -13.62 1.43 16.37
C ASN A 171 -13.92 1.24 14.87
N GLY A 172 -12.92 0.85 14.07
CA GLY A 172 -12.98 0.87 12.61
C GLY A 172 -12.73 2.25 12.02
N GLY A 173 -12.54 2.31 10.70
CA GLY A 173 -12.26 3.56 9.98
C GLY A 173 -10.86 4.15 10.21
N ASP A 174 -10.61 5.29 9.57
CA ASP A 174 -9.34 6.02 9.63
C ASP A 174 -9.10 6.66 11.00
N ASP A 175 -7.84 6.80 11.42
CA ASP A 175 -7.46 7.25 12.76
C ASP A 175 -7.50 8.79 12.95
N GLY A 176 -8.14 9.50 12.03
CA GLY A 176 -8.27 10.96 12.00
C GLY A 176 -6.98 11.73 11.69
N ARG A 177 -5.82 11.06 11.58
CA ARG A 177 -4.53 11.75 11.43
C ARG A 177 -4.31 12.25 9.99
N PRO A 178 -3.53 13.34 9.79
CA PRO A 178 -3.29 13.93 8.47
C PRO A 178 -2.77 12.92 7.43
N PRO A 179 -3.18 13.01 6.14
CA PRO A 179 -2.76 12.07 5.10
C PRO A 179 -1.24 11.88 5.01
N ILE A 180 -0.80 10.65 4.75
CA ILE A 180 0.62 10.34 4.57
C ILE A 180 1.03 10.75 3.14
N ASP A 181 1.70 11.89 3.00
CA ASP A 181 2.32 12.30 1.73
C ASP A 181 3.52 11.39 1.44
N LEU A 182 3.47 10.65 0.32
CA LEU A 182 4.58 9.80 -0.11
C LEU A 182 5.89 10.56 -0.26
N ARG A 183 5.86 11.83 -0.67
CA ARG A 183 7.10 12.61 -0.84
C ARG A 183 7.80 12.88 0.49
N VAL A 184 7.07 12.86 1.60
CA VAL A 184 7.67 12.91 2.95
C VAL A 184 8.32 11.58 3.28
N VAL A 185 7.68 10.45 2.93
CA VAL A 185 8.25 9.10 3.09
C VAL A 185 9.52 8.94 2.24
N GLU A 186 9.46 9.35 0.97
CA GLU A 186 10.57 9.27 0.02
C GLU A 186 11.72 10.21 0.37
N ARG A 187 11.43 11.44 0.82
CA ARG A 187 12.47 12.34 1.33
C ARG A 187 13.12 11.79 2.59
N ARG A 188 12.34 11.32 3.58
CA ARG A 188 12.88 10.68 4.80
C ARG A 188 13.77 9.49 4.45
N LEU A 189 13.37 8.68 3.47
CA LEU A 189 14.14 7.54 2.98
C LEU A 189 15.41 7.97 2.20
N SER A 190 15.36 9.01 1.38
CA SER A 190 16.55 9.56 0.69
C SER A 190 17.53 10.12 1.71
N THR A 191 17.09 11.03 2.58
CA THR A 191 17.91 11.58 3.66
C THR A 191 18.51 10.47 4.54
N LEU A 192 17.78 9.37 4.75
CA LEU A 192 18.32 8.19 5.39
C LEU A 192 19.46 7.58 4.56
N VAL A 193 19.24 7.20 3.28
CA VAL A 193 20.29 6.70 2.37
C VAL A 193 21.51 7.62 2.32
N ASP A 194 21.31 8.92 2.16
CA ASP A 194 22.38 9.92 2.03
C ASP A 194 23.24 10.00 3.31
N ASN A 195 22.60 10.04 4.49
CA ASN A 195 23.32 10.00 5.77
C ASN A 195 24.03 8.65 6.00
N LEU A 196 23.44 7.54 5.55
CA LEU A 196 24.04 6.21 5.67
C LEU A 196 25.21 5.98 4.69
N ALA A 197 25.25 6.72 3.58
CA ALA A 197 26.41 6.77 2.69
C ALA A 197 27.53 7.63 3.29
N ALA A 198 27.20 8.76 3.92
CA ALA A 198 28.17 9.69 4.51
C ALA A 198 28.80 9.18 5.83
N ASN A 199 28.01 8.57 6.73
CA ASN A 199 28.48 8.15 8.06
C ASN A 199 29.10 6.73 8.04
N GLY A 200 30.14 6.55 7.22
CA GLY A 200 30.77 5.25 6.95
C GLY A 200 31.08 4.40 8.20
N ASN A 201 30.85 3.08 8.06
CA ASN A 201 31.15 2.00 9.01
C ASN A 201 30.45 1.98 10.38
N ASP A 202 29.81 3.05 10.86
CA ASP A 202 29.08 2.98 12.14
C ASP A 202 27.66 2.40 11.98
N VAL A 203 27.59 1.07 12.00
CA VAL A 203 26.35 0.27 11.93
C VAL A 203 25.37 0.60 13.07
N VAL A 204 25.88 0.97 14.25
CA VAL A 204 25.04 1.25 15.42
C VAL A 204 24.37 2.61 15.29
N LYS A 205 25.12 3.66 14.92
CA LYS A 205 24.56 4.99 14.59
C LYS A 205 23.61 4.92 13.40
N THR A 206 23.96 4.12 12.39
CA THR A 206 23.12 3.77 11.22
C THR A 206 21.76 3.22 11.64
N ILE A 207 21.73 2.14 12.42
CA ILE A 207 20.50 1.52 12.90
C ILE A 207 19.73 2.47 13.82
N ALA A 208 20.40 3.15 14.75
CA ALA A 208 19.75 4.08 15.67
C ALA A 208 19.09 5.27 14.96
N PHE A 209 19.74 5.83 13.94
CA PHE A 209 19.19 6.93 13.12
C PHE A 209 18.00 6.45 12.28
N ALA A 210 18.13 5.30 11.61
CA ALA A 210 17.05 4.68 10.86
C ALA A 210 15.83 4.39 11.75
N LEU A 211 16.04 3.81 12.93
CA LEU A 211 14.97 3.51 13.90
C LEU A 211 14.28 4.78 14.39
N ARG A 212 15.01 5.87 14.67
CA ARG A 212 14.41 7.18 15.01
C ARG A 212 13.49 7.71 13.91
N HIS A 213 13.84 7.51 12.64
CA HIS A 213 12.97 7.89 11.51
C HIS A 213 11.84 6.87 11.22
N ASP A 214 11.99 5.62 11.66
CA ASP A 214 11.03 4.52 11.53
C ASP A 214 10.02 4.42 12.68
N VAL A 215 9.95 5.37 13.62
CA VAL A 215 8.95 5.29 14.72
C VAL A 215 7.54 5.69 14.25
N GLU A 216 7.41 6.83 13.56
CA GLU A 216 6.09 7.44 13.30
C GLU A 216 5.28 6.74 12.20
N LEU A 217 5.92 6.33 11.11
CA LEU A 217 5.22 5.83 9.92
C LEU A 217 4.65 4.42 10.12
N PRO A 218 5.40 3.42 10.65
CA PRO A 218 4.84 2.09 10.97
C PRO A 218 3.67 2.14 11.94
N ALA A 219 3.70 3.04 12.94
CA ALA A 219 2.61 3.18 13.91
C ALA A 219 1.26 3.58 13.27
N ARG A 220 1.28 4.08 12.03
CA ARG A 220 0.13 4.53 11.24
C ARG A 220 -0.22 3.60 10.09
N LEU A 221 0.54 2.52 9.87
CA LEU A 221 0.44 1.67 8.68
C LEU A 221 0.23 0.19 9.04
N SER A 222 -0.62 -0.49 8.28
CA SER A 222 -0.80 -1.94 8.34
C SER A 222 0.26 -2.65 7.50
N LEU A 223 1.46 -2.80 8.07
CA LEU A 223 2.59 -3.47 7.42
C LEU A 223 2.35 -4.96 7.14
N GLY A 224 1.44 -5.61 7.88
CA GLY A 224 1.03 -6.98 7.64
C GLY A 224 0.24 -7.13 6.33
N THR A 225 -0.65 -6.17 6.02
CA THR A 225 -1.47 -6.21 4.80
C THR A 225 -0.62 -6.13 3.54
N SER A 226 0.41 -5.26 3.49
CA SER A 226 1.35 -5.19 2.36
C SER A 226 2.23 -6.45 2.28
N LYS A 227 2.85 -6.85 3.40
CA LYS A 227 3.74 -8.02 3.47
C LYS A 227 3.06 -9.30 2.97
N ALA A 228 1.85 -9.60 3.42
CA ALA A 228 1.19 -10.88 3.14
C ALA A 228 0.53 -10.95 1.74
N ASN A 229 0.13 -9.82 1.16
CA ASN A 229 -0.75 -9.82 -0.03
C ASN A 229 -0.15 -9.19 -1.29
N TYR A 230 0.94 -8.41 -1.18
CA TYR A 230 1.43 -7.58 -2.29
C TYR A 230 2.95 -7.61 -2.51
N ILE A 231 3.73 -8.17 -1.58
CA ILE A 231 5.18 -8.29 -1.69
C ILE A 231 5.51 -9.76 -1.95
N ASP A 232 6.16 -10.04 -3.08
CA ASP A 232 6.67 -11.38 -3.39
C ASP A 232 7.81 -11.74 -2.42
N PRO A 233 7.68 -12.81 -1.61
CA PRO A 233 8.68 -13.19 -0.61
C PRO A 233 10.03 -13.59 -1.24
N ARG A 234 10.05 -13.96 -2.53
CA ARG A 234 11.30 -14.28 -3.25
C ARG A 234 12.21 -13.06 -3.35
N ILE A 235 11.66 -11.84 -3.44
CA ILE A 235 12.44 -10.60 -3.45
C ILE A 235 13.20 -10.42 -2.14
N ALA A 236 12.54 -10.70 -1.01
CA ALA A 236 13.19 -10.64 0.30
C ALA A 236 14.26 -11.73 0.47
N ARG A 237 14.01 -12.94 -0.04
CA ARG A 237 15.00 -14.05 -0.04
C ARG A 237 16.22 -13.73 -0.90
N GLU A 238 16.01 -13.31 -2.15
CA GLU A 238 17.05 -12.89 -3.11
C GLU A 238 17.92 -11.79 -2.51
N PHE A 239 17.29 -10.79 -1.89
CA PHE A 239 17.99 -9.72 -1.20
C PHE A 239 18.84 -10.23 -0.02
N ILE A 240 18.27 -11.03 0.90
CA ILE A 240 19.00 -11.60 2.05
C ILE A 240 20.15 -12.52 1.60
N HIS A 241 20.01 -13.24 0.49
CA HIS A 241 21.03 -14.16 -0.02
C HIS A 241 22.13 -13.46 -0.84
N SER A 242 21.92 -12.19 -1.22
CA SER A 242 22.89 -11.42 -1.99
C SER A 242 23.65 -10.39 -1.17
N THR A 243 23.17 -10.02 0.03
CA THR A 243 23.88 -9.23 1.06
C THR A 243 24.63 -10.11 2.05
#